data_AF-A0AAV0UV77-F1
#
_entry.id   AF-A0AAV0UV77-F1
#
_cell.length_a   1.000
_cell.length_b   1.000
_cell.length_c   1.000
_cell.angle_alpha   90.00
_cell.angle_beta   90.00
_cell.angle_gamma   90.00
#
_symmetry.space_group_name_H-M   'P 1'
#
loop_
_entity.id
_entity.type
_entity.pdbx_description
1 polymer ?
#
loop_
_entity_poly.entity_id
_entity_poly.type
_entity_poly.pdbx_seq_one_letter_code
_entity_poly.pdbx_strand_id
1 'polypeptide(L)'
;MGVTSELPYFVEDELFCPVKDLDVSSRRYWDLFVTEINSSDFATAVAIEAVANARQCSKSYILDIDLDYFSTWNPFRKDLEALIGEVGVKTVTRFFSCVRYKREPLEVIAATHRNSERKTFCELVKRLKAADAMEDTITRRSTWAQVRSKIISLYEDNVDAEKLLDEFTQVLEDHRDDKAARREIWAAGPFLDLPHHESSQDDFERMVSQLEQFLLTHTLDEDNPPAIVTIAKSTGDEFLPPYQLDAILPSVLEMLERVYGELAVKSVEYESLER
;
A
#
# COMPACT_ATOMS: atom_id res chain seq x y z
N MET A 1 15.07 -10.09 2.60
CA MET A 1 15.08 -10.18 1.12
C MET A 1 15.24 -8.76 0.60
N GLY A 2 16.12 -8.52 -0.36
CA GLY A 2 16.33 -7.18 -0.93
C GLY A 2 16.14 -7.20 -2.44
N VAL A 3 15.52 -6.16 -2.98
CA VAL A 3 15.18 -6.00 -4.40
C VAL A 3 15.97 -4.81 -4.95
N THR A 4 16.50 -4.94 -6.16
CA THR A 4 17.26 -3.86 -6.84
C THR A 4 16.35 -2.87 -7.58
N SER A 5 15.04 -3.04 -7.48
CA SER A 5 14.06 -2.16 -8.11
C SER A 5 14.09 -0.81 -7.41
N GLU A 6 14.29 0.23 -8.20
CA GLU A 6 14.36 1.59 -7.69
C GLU A 6 12.97 2.16 -7.37
N LEU A 7 11.87 1.47 -7.73
CA LEU A 7 10.50 1.99 -7.54
C LEU A 7 10.26 2.45 -6.09
N PRO A 8 9.58 3.60 -5.87
CA PRO A 8 9.38 4.18 -4.54
C PRO A 8 8.93 3.17 -3.49
N TYR A 9 7.96 2.34 -3.86
CA TYR A 9 7.42 1.26 -3.03
C TYR A 9 8.51 0.39 -2.37
N PHE A 10 9.49 -0.11 -3.14
CA PHE A 10 10.55 -0.95 -2.57
C PHE A 10 11.50 -0.16 -1.66
N VAL A 11 11.68 1.14 -1.89
CA VAL A 11 12.52 1.99 -1.04
C VAL A 11 11.82 2.28 0.29
N GLU A 12 10.52 2.54 0.25
CA GLU A 12 9.69 2.85 1.41
C GLU A 12 9.57 1.67 2.37
N ASP A 13 9.36 0.47 1.85
CA ASP A 13 9.20 -0.78 2.61
C ASP A 13 10.54 -1.41 3.06
N GLU A 14 11.64 -0.65 2.95
CA GLU A 14 13.00 -1.10 3.30
C GLU A 14 13.47 -2.33 2.51
N LEU A 15 12.88 -2.58 1.34
CA LEU A 15 13.21 -3.70 0.46
C LEU A 15 14.32 -3.34 -0.54
N PHE A 16 14.55 -2.06 -0.81
CA PHE A 16 15.56 -1.62 -1.78
C PHE A 16 16.98 -1.97 -1.32
N CYS A 17 17.71 -2.65 -2.20
CA CYS A 17 19.11 -3.00 -2.03
C CYS A 17 19.88 -2.73 -3.34
N PRO A 18 20.90 -1.85 -3.33
CA PRO A 18 21.75 -1.65 -4.49
C PRO A 18 22.41 -2.97 -4.93
N VAL A 19 22.58 -3.18 -6.24
CA VAL A 19 23.17 -4.42 -6.81
C VAL A 19 24.53 -4.77 -6.18
N LYS A 20 25.34 -3.75 -5.88
CA LYS A 20 26.67 -3.90 -5.26
C LYS A 20 26.62 -4.43 -3.82
N ASP A 21 25.50 -4.24 -3.13
CA ASP A 21 25.29 -4.62 -1.73
C ASP A 21 24.55 -5.97 -1.64
N LEU A 22 24.06 -6.52 -2.76
CA LEU A 22 23.48 -7.85 -2.84
C LEU A 22 24.55 -8.95 -2.76
N ASP A 23 24.33 -9.92 -1.88
CA ASP A 23 25.09 -11.16 -1.86
C ASP A 23 24.98 -11.87 -3.23
N VAL A 24 26.14 -12.04 -3.86
CA VAL A 24 26.28 -12.62 -5.21
C VAL A 24 25.72 -14.04 -5.25
N SER A 25 25.89 -14.80 -4.18
CA SER A 25 25.49 -16.21 -4.11
C SER A 25 23.97 -16.39 -4.03
N SER A 26 23.24 -15.40 -3.53
CA SER A 26 21.79 -15.44 -3.34
C SER A 26 20.99 -14.70 -4.42
N ARG A 27 21.64 -14.10 -5.43
CA ARG A 27 20.92 -13.34 -6.47
C ARG A 27 20.00 -14.24 -7.27
N ARG A 28 18.80 -13.75 -7.55
CA ARG A 28 17.81 -14.37 -8.42
C ARG A 28 17.27 -13.31 -9.37
N TYR A 29 17.04 -13.68 -10.61
CA TYR A 29 16.49 -12.80 -11.64
C TYR A 29 15.04 -13.21 -11.87
N TRP A 30 14.17 -12.21 -11.94
CA TRP A 30 12.74 -12.36 -12.16
C TRP A 30 12.31 -11.25 -13.09
N ASP A 31 11.45 -11.57 -14.04
CA ASP A 31 10.79 -10.57 -14.88
C ASP A 31 9.47 -10.19 -14.20
N LEU A 32 9.31 -8.92 -13.86
CA LEU A 32 8.09 -8.37 -13.29
C LEU A 32 7.36 -7.58 -14.37
N PHE A 33 6.13 -8.00 -14.68
CA PHE A 33 5.25 -7.31 -15.60
C PHE A 33 4.08 -6.74 -14.79
N VAL A 34 3.79 -5.46 -15.01
CA VAL A 34 2.68 -4.75 -14.38
C VAL A 34 1.85 -4.12 -15.48
N THR A 35 0.54 -4.34 -15.46
CA THR A 35 -0.41 -3.75 -16.41
C THR A 35 -1.69 -3.38 -15.68
N GLU A 36 -2.37 -2.35 -16.16
CA GLU A 36 -3.71 -2.01 -15.69
C GLU A 36 -4.75 -2.68 -16.59
N ILE A 37 -5.77 -3.27 -15.97
CA ILE A 37 -6.82 -4.05 -16.64
C ILE A 37 -7.63 -3.21 -17.67
N ASN A 38 -7.63 -1.88 -17.55
CA ASN A 38 -8.34 -0.96 -18.45
C ASN A 38 -7.41 0.01 -19.19
N SER A 39 -6.18 -0.40 -19.44
CA SER A 39 -5.19 0.45 -20.09
C SER A 39 -5.42 0.58 -21.61
N SER A 40 -4.78 1.57 -22.22
CA SER A 40 -4.83 1.81 -23.67
C SER A 40 -4.47 0.57 -24.50
N ASP A 41 -4.90 0.51 -25.77
CA ASP A 41 -4.58 -0.58 -26.71
C ASP A 41 -3.10 -0.99 -26.73
N PHE A 42 -2.20 -0.02 -26.56
CA PHE A 42 -0.76 -0.28 -26.49
C PHE A 42 -0.36 -1.12 -25.27
N ALA A 43 -0.89 -0.82 -24.10
CA ALA A 43 -0.59 -1.54 -22.87
C ALA A 43 -1.20 -2.94 -22.87
N THR A 44 -2.38 -3.11 -23.47
CA THR A 44 -2.98 -4.42 -23.75
C THR A 44 -2.06 -5.26 -24.65
N ALA A 45 -1.49 -4.67 -25.72
CA ALA A 45 -0.56 -5.39 -26.59
C ALA A 45 0.71 -5.85 -25.84
N VAL A 46 1.26 -5.01 -24.96
CA VAL A 46 2.41 -5.36 -24.12
C VAL A 46 2.07 -6.50 -23.15
N ALA A 47 0.89 -6.47 -22.53
CA ALA A 47 0.44 -7.53 -21.64
C ALA A 47 0.24 -8.86 -22.37
N ILE A 48 -0.34 -8.83 -23.57
CA ILE A 48 -0.48 -10.01 -24.45
C ILE A 48 0.90 -10.60 -24.77
N GLU A 49 1.87 -9.76 -25.16
CA GLU A 49 3.23 -10.21 -25.46
C GLU A 49 3.91 -10.82 -24.21
N ALA A 50 3.79 -10.16 -23.05
CA ALA A 50 4.35 -10.65 -21.80
C ALA A 50 3.78 -12.00 -21.38
N VAL A 51 2.45 -12.16 -21.42
CA VAL A 51 1.77 -13.42 -21.10
C VAL A 51 2.16 -14.51 -22.11
N ALA A 52 2.19 -14.19 -23.40
CA ALA A 52 2.61 -15.14 -24.44
C ALA A 52 4.05 -15.62 -24.23
N ASN A 53 4.97 -14.71 -23.89
CA ASN A 53 6.37 -15.03 -23.59
C ASN A 53 6.48 -15.89 -22.32
N ALA A 54 5.79 -15.54 -21.24
CA ALA A 54 5.77 -16.32 -20.02
C ALA A 54 5.28 -17.76 -20.27
N ARG A 55 4.25 -17.92 -21.11
CA ARG A 55 3.70 -19.22 -21.50
C ARG A 55 4.63 -20.08 -22.35
N GLN A 56 5.56 -19.47 -23.10
CA GLN A 56 6.62 -20.22 -23.79
C GLN A 56 7.61 -20.84 -22.81
N CYS A 57 7.84 -20.18 -21.67
CA CYS A 57 8.77 -20.64 -20.63
C CYS A 57 8.15 -21.65 -19.66
N SER A 58 6.85 -21.55 -19.37
CA SER A 58 6.12 -22.47 -18.50
C SER A 58 4.70 -22.69 -19.00
N LYS A 59 4.25 -23.95 -19.00
CA LYS A 59 2.85 -24.30 -19.33
C LYS A 59 1.88 -24.10 -18.16
N SER A 60 2.39 -23.83 -16.97
CA SER A 60 1.62 -23.78 -15.74
C SER A 60 1.89 -22.47 -15.01
N TYR A 61 0.83 -21.87 -14.47
CA TYR A 61 0.90 -20.68 -13.63
C TYR A 61 -0.05 -20.82 -12.44
N ILE A 62 0.11 -19.93 -11.48
CA ILE A 62 -0.76 -19.76 -10.32
C ILE A 62 -1.48 -18.44 -10.53
N LEU A 63 -2.81 -18.44 -10.39
CA LEU A 63 -3.61 -17.22 -10.36
C LEU A 63 -3.90 -16.89 -8.89
N ASP A 64 -3.32 -15.81 -8.39
CA ASP A 64 -3.55 -15.31 -7.04
C ASP A 64 -4.45 -14.08 -7.12
N ILE A 65 -5.54 -14.09 -6.36
CA ILE A 65 -6.55 -13.02 -6.36
C ILE A 65 -6.75 -12.52 -4.93
N ASP A 66 -6.33 -11.29 -4.68
CA ASP A 66 -6.66 -10.59 -3.45
C ASP A 66 -8.01 -9.88 -3.60
N LEU A 67 -8.99 -10.19 -2.75
CA LEU A 67 -10.33 -9.63 -2.86
C LEU A 67 -10.38 -8.13 -2.50
N ASP A 68 -9.38 -7.64 -1.78
CA ASP A 68 -9.23 -6.21 -1.49
C ASP A 68 -8.91 -5.38 -2.75
N TYR A 69 -8.54 -6.01 -3.87
CA TYR A 69 -8.50 -5.32 -5.16
C TYR A 69 -9.86 -4.74 -5.54
N PHE A 70 -10.95 -5.45 -5.25
CA PHE A 70 -12.31 -5.07 -5.65
C PHE A 70 -12.94 -4.04 -4.73
N SER A 71 -12.53 -3.99 -3.47
CA SER A 71 -12.93 -3.00 -2.50
C SER A 71 -11.96 -3.03 -1.34
N THR A 72 -11.41 -1.89 -0.95
CA THR A 72 -10.39 -1.83 0.09
C THR A 72 -10.66 -0.75 1.12
N TRP A 73 -10.48 -1.10 2.39
CA TRP A 73 -10.27 -0.15 3.47
C TRP A 73 -8.78 -0.04 3.80
N ASN A 74 -8.36 1.18 4.10
CA ASN A 74 -7.22 1.42 4.98
C ASN A 74 -7.67 1.25 6.46
N PRO A 75 -7.32 0.13 7.13
CA PRO A 75 -7.77 -0.14 8.50
C PRO A 75 -7.27 0.91 9.51
N PHE A 76 -6.08 1.48 9.27
CA PHE A 76 -5.50 2.53 10.14
C PHE A 76 -6.26 3.86 10.06
N ARG A 77 -6.96 4.11 8.96
CA ARG A 77 -7.68 5.37 8.73
C ARG A 77 -8.96 5.44 9.55
N LYS A 78 -9.73 4.35 9.56
CA LYS A 78 -11.09 4.29 10.14
C LYS A 78 -11.08 4.57 11.63
N ASP A 79 -10.21 3.87 12.37
CA ASP A 79 -10.10 4.03 13.82
C ASP A 79 -9.58 5.43 14.19
N LEU A 80 -8.64 5.96 13.41
CA LEU A 80 -8.12 7.31 13.62
C LEU A 80 -9.19 8.38 13.36
N GLU A 81 -10.01 8.22 12.32
CA GLU A 81 -11.06 9.18 11.98
C GLU A 81 -12.12 9.30 13.08
N ALA A 82 -12.48 8.19 13.72
CA ALA A 82 -13.37 8.20 14.87
C ALA A 82 -12.79 8.98 16.07
N LEU A 83 -11.45 9.06 16.19
CA LEU A 83 -10.76 9.70 17.30
C LEU A 83 -10.52 11.21 17.07
N ILE A 84 -10.12 11.60 15.86
CA ILE A 84 -9.64 12.97 15.58
C ILE A 84 -10.42 13.70 14.47
N GLY A 85 -11.43 13.05 13.89
CA GLY A 85 -12.23 13.57 12.79
C GLY A 85 -11.49 13.65 11.45
N GLU A 86 -12.26 13.83 10.38
CA GLU A 86 -11.75 13.83 8.99
C GLU A 86 -10.68 14.90 8.74
N VAL A 87 -10.85 16.11 9.29
CA VAL A 87 -9.88 17.21 9.16
C VAL A 87 -8.55 16.85 9.83
N GLY A 88 -8.61 16.25 11.03
CA GLY A 88 -7.44 15.78 11.76
C GLY A 88 -6.70 14.71 10.97
N VAL A 89 -7.42 13.70 10.48
CA VAL A 89 -6.86 12.62 9.65
C VAL A 89 -6.17 13.20 8.42
N LYS A 90 -6.82 14.12 7.70
CA LYS A 90 -6.24 14.76 6.51
C LYS A 90 -4.92 15.47 6.82
N THR A 91 -4.83 16.15 7.96
CA THR A 91 -3.60 16.80 8.41
C THR A 91 -2.50 15.76 8.72
N VAL A 92 -2.84 14.69 9.45
CA VAL A 92 -1.89 13.61 9.77
C VAL A 92 -1.41 12.92 8.48
N THR A 93 -2.30 12.59 7.54
CA THR A 93 -1.95 12.02 6.23
C THR A 93 -0.98 12.93 5.49
N ARG A 94 -1.27 14.24 5.40
CA ARG A 94 -0.37 15.18 4.72
C ARG A 94 1.00 15.25 5.39
N PHE A 95 1.06 15.26 6.71
CA PHE A 95 2.32 15.25 7.44
C PHE A 95 3.18 14.03 7.09
N PHE A 96 2.61 12.83 7.05
CA PHE A 96 3.38 11.60 6.76
C PHE A 96 3.64 11.35 5.27
N SER A 97 2.83 11.90 4.37
CA SER A 97 2.82 11.51 2.95
C SER A 97 3.23 12.60 1.98
N CYS A 98 3.29 13.88 2.37
CA CYS A 98 3.76 14.97 1.49
C CYS A 98 5.29 15.15 1.51
N VAL A 99 6.01 14.20 2.09
CA VAL A 99 7.48 14.18 2.10
C VAL A 99 8.02 13.81 0.73
N ARG A 100 9.10 14.47 0.33
CA ARG A 100 9.71 14.38 -1.00
C ARG A 100 10.03 12.94 -1.40
N TYR A 101 10.61 12.17 -0.47
CA TYR A 101 11.01 10.79 -0.76
C TYR A 101 9.83 9.87 -1.14
N LYS A 102 8.58 10.17 -0.73
CA LYS A 102 7.37 9.40 -1.11
C LYS A 102 6.75 9.85 -2.43
N ARG A 103 6.99 11.10 -2.84
CA ARG A 103 6.22 11.74 -3.90
C ARG A 103 7.01 12.01 -5.18
N GLU A 104 8.29 12.37 -5.02
CA GLU A 104 9.13 12.66 -6.17
C GLU A 104 9.38 11.39 -6.97
N PRO A 105 9.21 11.43 -8.30
CA PRO A 105 9.41 10.26 -9.13
C PRO A 105 10.91 9.98 -9.29
N LEU A 106 11.25 8.80 -9.81
CA LEU A 106 12.65 8.34 -9.87
C LEU A 106 13.54 9.18 -10.77
N GLU A 107 12.96 9.88 -11.73
CA GLU A 107 13.65 10.80 -12.63
C GLU A 107 14.23 12.00 -11.88
N VAL A 108 13.67 12.32 -10.70
CA VAL A 108 14.08 13.46 -9.86
C VAL A 108 14.99 13.03 -8.72
N ILE A 109 14.68 11.92 -8.04
CA ILE A 109 15.43 11.43 -6.88
C ILE A 109 15.84 9.97 -7.05
N ALA A 110 17.15 9.71 -7.04
CA ALA A 110 17.68 8.34 -7.09
C ALA A 110 17.27 7.53 -5.85
N ALA A 111 17.03 6.23 -6.00
CA ALA A 111 16.59 5.35 -4.91
C ALA A 111 17.50 5.37 -3.66
N THR A 112 18.81 5.55 -3.85
CA THR A 112 19.77 5.68 -2.74
C THR A 112 19.57 6.97 -1.93
N HIS A 113 19.35 8.10 -2.60
CA HIS A 113 19.03 9.37 -1.95
C HIS A 113 17.64 9.27 -1.29
N ARG A 114 16.64 8.72 -1.98
CA ARG A 114 15.30 8.48 -1.44
C ARG A 114 15.36 7.68 -0.13
N ASN A 115 16.12 6.60 -0.10
CA ASN A 115 16.31 5.79 1.12
C ASN A 115 16.98 6.59 2.25
N SER A 116 17.94 7.47 1.91
CA SER A 116 18.59 8.35 2.90
C SER A 116 17.61 9.37 3.50
N GLU A 117 16.78 10.00 2.67
CA GLU A 117 15.75 10.94 3.14
C GLU A 117 14.69 10.22 3.99
N ARG A 118 14.22 9.05 3.56
CA ARG A 118 13.31 8.20 4.34
C ARG A 118 13.87 7.91 5.73
N LYS A 119 15.11 7.42 5.83
CA LYS A 119 15.77 7.15 7.12
C LYS A 119 15.83 8.40 8.00
N THR A 120 16.22 9.53 7.40
CA THR A 120 16.28 10.82 8.11
C THR A 120 14.90 11.22 8.63
N PHE A 121 13.86 11.12 7.81
CA PHE A 121 12.48 11.41 8.23
C PHE A 121 12.04 10.51 9.38
N CYS A 122 12.25 9.19 9.28
CA CYS A 122 11.92 8.24 10.34
C CYS A 122 12.63 8.57 11.67
N GLU A 123 13.90 8.96 11.64
CA GLU A 123 14.65 9.38 12.83
C GLU A 123 14.09 10.67 13.45
N LEU A 124 13.75 11.66 12.62
CA LEU A 124 13.16 12.92 13.10
C LEU A 124 11.76 12.70 13.68
N VAL A 125 10.92 11.89 13.04
CA VAL A 125 9.60 11.49 13.55
C VAL A 125 9.72 10.75 14.87
N LYS A 126 10.68 9.82 15.04
CA LYS A 126 10.93 9.15 16.33
C LYS A 126 11.27 10.16 17.43
N ARG A 127 12.05 11.19 17.12
CA ARG A 127 12.37 12.28 18.07
C ARG A 127 11.15 13.13 18.40
N LEU A 128 10.31 13.48 17.42
CA LEU A 128 9.07 14.21 17.65
C LEU A 128 8.09 13.42 18.52
N LYS A 129 7.89 12.13 18.22
CA LYS A 129 7.07 11.22 19.01
C LYS A 129 7.56 11.11 20.46
N ALA A 130 8.88 10.99 20.66
CA ALA A 130 9.46 10.96 22.01
C ALA A 130 9.24 12.29 22.76
N ALA A 131 9.37 13.43 22.08
CA ALA A 131 9.11 14.75 22.65
C ALA A 131 7.61 14.96 22.97
N ASP A 132 6.71 14.47 22.12
CA ASP A 132 5.27 14.52 22.31
C ASP A 132 4.81 13.75 23.57
N ALA A 133 5.53 12.69 23.93
CA ALA A 133 5.28 11.92 25.15
C ALA A 133 5.73 12.63 26.44
N MET A 134 6.51 13.73 26.35
CA MET A 134 7.01 14.45 27.53
C MET A 134 5.95 15.38 28.14
N GLU A 135 5.89 15.42 29.47
CA GLU A 135 5.05 16.37 30.21
C GLU A 135 5.69 17.76 30.32
N ASP A 136 7.03 17.83 30.36
CA ASP A 136 7.74 19.11 30.43
C ASP A 136 7.61 19.89 29.11
N THR A 137 6.87 20.99 29.19
CA THR A 137 6.56 21.83 28.04
C THR A 137 7.81 22.54 27.50
N ILE A 138 8.78 22.87 28.36
CA ILE A 138 9.99 23.59 27.93
C ILE A 138 10.87 22.68 27.07
N THR A 139 11.19 21.48 27.57
CA THR A 139 11.98 20.49 26.84
C THR A 139 11.27 20.05 25.55
N ARG A 140 9.95 19.86 25.60
CA ARG A 140 9.13 19.56 24.43
C ARG A 140 9.29 20.63 23.35
N ARG A 141 8.97 21.90 23.65
CA ARG A 141 9.08 23.00 22.68
C ARG A 141 10.50 23.16 22.12
N SER A 142 11.52 23.00 22.97
CA SER A 142 12.91 23.04 22.54
C SER A 142 13.24 21.93 21.55
N THR A 143 12.79 20.71 21.81
CA THR A 143 13.02 19.56 20.92
C THR A 143 12.30 19.74 19.57
N TRP A 144 11.05 20.18 19.60
CA TRP A 144 10.28 20.50 18.40
C TRP A 144 10.98 21.57 17.55
N ALA A 145 11.45 22.65 18.17
CA ALA A 145 12.19 23.71 17.47
C ALA A 145 13.50 23.20 16.82
N GLN A 146 14.22 22.29 17.49
CA GLN A 146 15.46 21.70 16.95
C GLN A 146 15.22 20.74 15.77
N VAL A 147 14.06 20.09 15.72
CA VAL A 147 13.70 19.14 14.66
C VAL A 147 13.05 19.86 13.47
N ARG A 148 12.31 20.94 13.73
CA ARG A 148 11.49 21.66 12.75
C ARG A 148 12.23 22.00 11.47
N SER A 149 13.38 22.66 11.53
CA SER A 149 14.10 23.07 10.30
C SER A 149 14.53 21.88 9.44
N LYS A 150 14.94 20.78 10.08
CA LYS A 150 15.35 19.56 9.39
C LYS A 150 14.17 18.84 8.76
N ILE A 151 13.03 18.77 9.45
CA ILE A 151 11.86 18.07 8.90
C ILE A 151 11.25 18.85 7.73
N ILE A 152 11.19 20.19 7.82
CA ILE A 152 10.71 21.06 6.73
C ILE A 152 11.50 20.83 5.44
N SER A 153 12.83 20.68 5.54
CA SER A 153 13.68 20.47 4.34
C SER A 153 13.44 19.14 3.60
N LEU A 154 12.64 18.22 4.17
CA LEU A 154 12.30 16.93 3.57
C LEU A 154 10.96 16.94 2.82
N TYR A 155 10.22 18.05 2.84
CA TYR A 155 8.99 18.20 2.06
C TYR A 155 9.28 18.71 0.64
N GLU A 156 8.29 18.55 -0.22
CA GLU A 156 8.29 19.12 -1.57
C GLU A 156 8.21 20.66 -1.54
N ASP A 157 8.77 21.31 -2.56
CA ASP A 157 8.81 22.77 -2.66
C ASP A 157 7.42 23.42 -2.81
N ASN A 158 6.43 22.68 -3.30
CA ASN A 158 5.04 23.12 -3.46
C ASN A 158 4.19 22.95 -2.18
N VAL A 159 4.75 22.36 -1.12
CA VAL A 159 4.08 22.16 0.16
C VAL A 159 4.50 23.26 1.13
N ASP A 160 3.53 23.99 1.68
CA ASP A 160 3.75 24.88 2.82
C ASP A 160 4.02 24.03 4.08
N ALA A 161 5.25 23.54 4.20
CA ALA A 161 5.67 22.60 5.22
C ALA A 161 5.71 23.23 6.62
N GLU A 162 5.93 24.54 6.71
CA GLU A 162 5.84 25.26 7.98
C GLU A 162 4.41 25.25 8.50
N LYS A 163 3.45 25.66 7.66
CA LYS A 163 2.04 25.65 8.02
C LYS A 163 1.54 24.24 8.32
N LEU A 164 1.91 23.25 7.51
CA LEU A 164 1.53 21.85 7.74
C LEU A 164 2.05 21.33 9.08
N LEU A 165 3.28 21.68 9.46
CA LEU A 165 3.84 21.27 10.75
C LEU A 165 3.14 21.97 11.92
N ASP A 166 2.72 23.24 11.76
CA ASP A 166 1.90 23.94 12.75
C ASP A 166 0.52 23.31 12.90
N GLU A 167 -0.15 22.99 11.79
CA GLU A 167 -1.44 22.27 11.78
C GLU A 167 -1.31 20.91 12.47
N PHE A 168 -0.27 20.13 12.15
CA PHE A 168 -0.03 18.83 12.76
C PHE A 168 0.28 18.95 14.27
N THR A 169 1.05 19.97 14.66
CA THR A 169 1.30 20.25 16.08
C THR A 169 0.00 20.60 16.80
N GLN A 170 -0.87 21.40 16.17
CA GLN A 170 -2.16 21.75 16.75
C GLN A 170 -3.05 20.51 16.96
N VAL A 171 -3.09 19.59 15.98
CA VAL A 171 -3.82 18.31 16.14
C VAL A 171 -3.33 17.54 17.37
N LEU A 172 -2.01 17.49 17.62
CA LEU A 172 -1.46 16.82 18.80
C LEU A 172 -1.77 17.55 20.12
N GLU A 173 -1.87 18.88 20.12
CA GLU A 173 -2.24 19.67 21.30
C GLU A 173 -3.74 19.57 21.60
N ASP A 174 -4.60 19.55 20.57
CA ASP A 174 -6.05 19.39 20.72
C ASP A 174 -6.40 18.05 21.39
N HIS A 175 -5.56 17.04 21.21
CA HIS A 175 -5.70 15.69 21.78
C HIS A 175 -4.69 15.43 22.91
N ARG A 176 -4.11 16.47 23.53
CA ARG A 176 -3.04 16.32 24.54
C ARG A 176 -3.40 15.36 25.67
N ASP A 177 -4.61 15.53 26.20
CA ASP A 177 -5.13 14.79 27.35
C ASP A 177 -5.65 13.40 26.97
N ASP A 178 -5.85 13.14 25.67
CA ASP A 178 -6.22 11.83 25.16
C ASP A 178 -4.98 11.03 24.71
N LYS A 179 -4.46 10.23 25.64
CA LYS A 179 -3.30 9.35 25.39
C LYS A 179 -3.59 8.30 24.31
N ALA A 180 -4.84 7.85 24.16
CA ALA A 180 -5.19 6.84 23.17
C ALA A 180 -5.18 7.45 21.77
N ALA A 181 -5.86 8.58 21.59
CA ALA A 181 -5.85 9.32 20.32
C ALA A 181 -4.43 9.68 19.87
N ARG A 182 -3.59 10.20 20.77
CA ARG A 182 -2.19 10.51 20.42
C ARG A 182 -1.37 9.29 20.05
N ARG A 183 -1.54 8.18 20.77
CA ARG A 183 -0.88 6.92 20.41
C ARG A 183 -1.27 6.50 19.01
N GLU A 184 -2.56 6.63 18.67
CA GLU A 184 -3.09 6.26 17.37
C GLU A 184 -2.60 7.17 16.26
N ILE A 185 -2.57 8.50 16.44
CA ILE A 185 -1.98 9.46 15.47
C ILE A 185 -0.58 9.01 15.05
N TRP A 186 0.27 8.66 16.01
CA TRP A 186 1.65 8.23 15.73
C TRP A 186 1.76 6.79 15.23
N ALA A 187 0.75 5.95 15.43
CA ALA A 187 0.74 4.55 15.01
C ALA A 187 0.19 4.43 13.58
N ALA A 188 -0.98 5.02 13.32
CA ALA A 188 -1.65 5.02 12.03
C ALA A 188 -0.98 5.94 11.00
N GLY A 189 -0.42 7.07 11.44
CA GLY A 189 0.12 8.13 10.57
C GLY A 189 0.96 7.64 9.37
N PRO A 190 1.99 6.81 9.57
CA PRO A 190 2.82 6.26 8.48
C PRO A 190 2.06 5.46 7.41
N PHE A 191 0.86 4.98 7.73
CA PHE A 191 0.05 4.08 6.91
C PHE A 191 -1.19 4.76 6.32
N LEU A 192 -1.40 6.06 6.56
CA LEU A 192 -2.62 6.76 6.09
C LEU A 192 -2.66 7.03 4.58
N ASP A 193 -1.59 6.74 3.86
CA ASP A 193 -1.53 6.74 2.40
C ASP A 193 -1.70 5.35 1.77
N LEU A 194 -1.92 4.30 2.57
CA LEU A 194 -2.38 3.02 2.04
C LEU A 194 -3.73 3.19 1.31
N PRO A 195 -4.00 2.38 0.28
CA PRO A 195 -5.25 2.43 -0.49
C PRO A 195 -6.49 2.44 0.41
N HIS A 196 -7.47 3.27 0.05
CA HIS A 196 -8.78 3.31 0.68
C HIS A 196 -9.80 3.64 -0.40
N HIS A 197 -10.56 2.64 -0.81
CA HIS A 197 -11.60 2.75 -1.81
C HIS A 197 -12.66 1.68 -1.55
N GLU A 198 -13.73 2.08 -0.88
CA GLU A 198 -14.89 1.20 -0.72
C GLU A 198 -15.77 1.26 -1.97
N SER A 199 -15.82 0.15 -2.70
CA SER A 199 -16.59 0.05 -3.94
C SER A 199 -18.08 -0.11 -3.66
N SER A 200 -18.92 0.51 -4.50
CA SER A 200 -20.33 0.16 -4.58
C SER A 200 -20.52 -1.23 -5.21
N GLN A 201 -21.75 -1.76 -5.18
CA GLN A 201 -22.06 -3.04 -5.83
C GLN A 201 -21.78 -3.01 -7.34
N ASP A 202 -22.29 -1.99 -8.03
CA ASP A 202 -22.06 -1.81 -9.47
C ASP A 202 -20.57 -1.66 -9.80
N ASP A 203 -19.79 -1.02 -8.91
CA ASP A 203 -18.36 -0.81 -9.11
C ASP A 203 -17.57 -2.12 -9.05
N PHE A 204 -17.77 -2.93 -8.01
CA PHE A 204 -17.01 -4.18 -7.91
C PHE A 204 -17.46 -5.19 -8.97
N GLU A 205 -18.76 -5.25 -9.32
CA GLU A 205 -19.25 -6.12 -10.40
C GLU A 205 -18.63 -5.75 -11.75
N ARG A 206 -18.47 -4.44 -12.02
CA ARG A 206 -17.73 -3.95 -13.18
C ARG A 206 -16.26 -4.38 -13.13
N MET A 207 -15.59 -4.29 -11.98
CA MET A 207 -14.19 -4.71 -11.83
C MET A 207 -14.01 -6.22 -12.00
N VAL A 208 -14.93 -7.04 -11.47
CA VAL A 208 -14.96 -8.50 -11.70
C VAL A 208 -15.13 -8.80 -13.19
N SER A 209 -16.04 -8.10 -13.87
CA SER A 209 -16.23 -8.24 -15.32
C SER A 209 -14.97 -7.84 -16.11
N GLN A 210 -14.24 -6.83 -15.65
CA GLN A 210 -12.99 -6.40 -16.27
C GLN A 210 -11.88 -7.44 -16.09
N LEU A 211 -11.78 -8.08 -14.92
CA LEU A 211 -10.87 -9.21 -14.71
C LEU A 211 -11.24 -10.41 -15.61
N GLU A 212 -12.53 -10.71 -15.76
CA GLU A 212 -13.02 -11.74 -16.69
C GLU A 212 -12.52 -11.47 -18.12
N GLN A 213 -12.72 -10.25 -18.61
CA GLN A 213 -12.27 -9.84 -19.94
C GLN A 213 -10.75 -9.90 -20.07
N PHE A 214 -10.00 -9.54 -19.03
CA PHE A 214 -8.55 -9.65 -19.03
C PHE A 214 -8.10 -11.10 -19.21
N LEU A 215 -8.65 -12.05 -18.42
CA LEU A 215 -8.29 -13.46 -18.52
C LEU A 215 -8.59 -14.03 -19.91
N LEU A 216 -9.78 -13.74 -20.46
CA LEU A 216 -10.19 -14.18 -21.79
C LEU A 216 -9.32 -13.57 -22.90
N THR A 217 -9.07 -12.26 -22.85
CA THR A 217 -8.28 -11.56 -23.89
C THR A 217 -6.83 -12.06 -23.95
N HIS A 218 -6.29 -12.51 -22.82
CA HIS A 218 -4.92 -12.97 -22.71
C HIS A 218 -4.78 -14.50 -22.84
N THR A 219 -5.82 -15.21 -23.29
CA THR A 219 -5.84 -16.68 -23.45
C THR A 219 -5.48 -17.40 -22.15
N LEU A 220 -5.98 -16.91 -21.03
CA LEU A 220 -5.83 -17.47 -19.68
C LEU A 220 -7.17 -18.08 -19.24
N ASP A 221 -7.72 -18.95 -20.08
CA ASP A 221 -9.07 -19.53 -20.03
C ASP A 221 -9.02 -21.07 -19.98
N GLU A 222 -10.12 -21.76 -20.31
CA GLU A 222 -10.20 -23.24 -20.26
C GLU A 222 -9.13 -23.96 -21.12
N ASP A 223 -8.68 -23.34 -22.21
CA ASP A 223 -7.63 -23.90 -23.06
C ASP A 223 -6.27 -23.82 -22.36
N ASN A 224 -6.10 -22.89 -21.42
CA ASN A 224 -4.86 -22.58 -20.73
C ASN A 224 -5.10 -22.23 -19.24
N PRO A 225 -5.63 -23.18 -18.45
CA PRO A 225 -6.06 -22.90 -17.09
C PRO A 225 -4.86 -22.75 -16.16
N PRO A 226 -5.01 -22.01 -15.05
CA PRO A 226 -4.03 -22.03 -13.97
C PRO A 226 -3.97 -23.44 -13.36
N ALA A 227 -2.82 -23.81 -12.79
CA ALA A 227 -2.73 -25.06 -12.03
C ALA A 227 -3.49 -24.99 -10.70
N ILE A 228 -3.57 -23.80 -10.13
CA ILE A 228 -4.35 -23.50 -8.93
C ILE A 228 -4.72 -22.02 -8.93
N VAL A 229 -5.93 -21.73 -8.44
CA VAL A 229 -6.36 -20.38 -8.08
C VAL A 229 -6.31 -20.26 -6.57
N THR A 230 -5.61 -19.24 -6.07
CA THR A 230 -5.62 -18.83 -4.67
C THR A 230 -6.41 -17.54 -4.54
N ILE A 231 -7.22 -17.44 -3.48
CA ILE A 231 -8.04 -16.26 -3.20
C ILE A 231 -7.78 -15.82 -1.75
N ALA A 232 -7.22 -14.64 -1.57
CA ALA A 232 -7.09 -14.02 -0.25
C ALA A 232 -8.32 -13.16 0.04
N LYS A 233 -8.98 -13.44 1.17
CA LYS A 233 -10.19 -12.70 1.57
C LYS A 233 -9.88 -11.35 2.22
N SER A 234 -8.68 -11.17 2.77
CA SER A 234 -8.23 -9.97 3.51
C SER A 234 -9.24 -9.39 4.50
N THR A 235 -10.08 -10.22 5.12
CA THR A 235 -11.08 -9.79 6.10
C THR A 235 -10.57 -9.86 7.54
N GLY A 236 -9.55 -10.69 7.81
CA GLY A 236 -8.97 -10.84 9.15
C GLY A 236 -8.16 -9.63 9.62
N ASP A 237 -7.61 -8.87 8.67
CA ASP A 237 -6.91 -7.60 8.85
C ASP A 237 -7.72 -6.39 8.35
N GLU A 238 -8.98 -6.63 7.95
CA GLU A 238 -9.97 -5.64 7.52
C GLU A 238 -9.59 -4.82 6.27
N PHE A 239 -8.64 -5.27 5.45
CA PHE A 239 -8.39 -4.62 4.15
C PHE A 239 -9.57 -4.79 3.20
N LEU A 240 -10.19 -5.97 3.12
CA LEU A 240 -11.52 -6.11 2.51
C LEU A 240 -12.58 -5.75 3.57
N PRO A 241 -13.50 -4.81 3.28
CA PRO A 241 -14.62 -4.52 4.17
C PRO A 241 -15.40 -5.82 4.49
N PRO A 242 -15.43 -6.29 5.76
CA PRO A 242 -15.89 -7.66 6.05
C PRO A 242 -17.32 -7.96 5.60
N TYR A 243 -18.20 -6.95 5.55
CA TYR A 243 -19.58 -7.11 5.09
C TYR A 243 -19.71 -7.24 3.56
N GLN A 244 -18.68 -6.90 2.79
CA GLN A 244 -18.71 -7.06 1.32
C GLN A 244 -18.21 -8.43 0.87
N LEU A 245 -17.62 -9.23 1.77
CA LEU A 245 -17.14 -10.58 1.44
C LEU A 245 -18.24 -11.47 0.84
N ASP A 246 -19.43 -11.45 1.44
CA ASP A 246 -20.57 -12.28 1.02
C ASP A 246 -21.16 -11.86 -0.33
N ALA A 247 -20.75 -10.71 -0.87
CA ALA A 247 -21.12 -10.26 -2.21
C ALA A 247 -19.98 -10.45 -3.23
N ILE A 248 -18.75 -10.07 -2.86
CA ILE A 248 -17.59 -10.10 -3.75
C ILE A 248 -17.12 -11.53 -4.03
N LEU A 249 -16.96 -12.37 -3.00
CA LEU A 249 -16.43 -13.73 -3.19
C LEU A 249 -17.31 -14.57 -4.11
N PRO A 250 -18.65 -14.62 -3.94
CA PRO A 250 -19.51 -15.33 -4.89
C PRO A 250 -19.39 -14.78 -6.32
N SER A 251 -19.35 -13.45 -6.49
CA SER A 251 -19.20 -12.83 -7.82
C SER A 251 -17.90 -13.26 -8.52
N VAL A 252 -16.79 -13.30 -7.78
CA VAL A 252 -15.49 -13.79 -8.29
C VAL A 252 -15.54 -15.28 -8.63
N LEU A 253 -16.13 -16.11 -7.77
CA LEU A 253 -16.25 -17.55 -8.01
C LEU A 253 -17.12 -17.85 -9.25
N GLU A 254 -18.26 -17.16 -9.39
CA GLU A 254 -19.11 -17.28 -10.58
C GLU A 254 -18.38 -16.83 -11.85
N MET A 255 -17.55 -15.78 -11.78
CA MET A 255 -16.69 -15.36 -12.88
C MET A 255 -15.67 -16.44 -13.24
N LEU A 256 -14.98 -17.00 -12.25
CA LEU A 256 -14.02 -18.07 -12.47
C LEU A 256 -14.68 -19.34 -13.06
N GLU A 257 -15.92 -19.66 -12.65
CA GLU A 257 -16.69 -20.75 -13.24
C GLU A 257 -17.02 -20.50 -14.71
N ARG A 258 -17.31 -19.25 -15.10
CA ARG A 258 -17.53 -18.88 -16.51
C ARG A 258 -16.24 -18.99 -17.34
N VAL A 259 -15.09 -18.66 -16.76
CA VAL A 259 -13.79 -18.68 -17.47
C VAL A 259 -13.19 -20.08 -17.57
N TYR A 260 -13.32 -20.89 -16.52
CA TYR A 260 -12.60 -22.17 -16.39
C TYR A 260 -13.51 -23.41 -16.30
N GLY A 261 -14.82 -23.25 -16.16
CA GLY A 261 -15.76 -24.34 -15.95
C GLY A 261 -15.94 -24.72 -14.47
N GLU A 262 -16.32 -25.98 -14.21
CA GLU A 262 -16.63 -26.46 -12.84
C GLU A 262 -15.45 -26.30 -11.87
N LEU A 263 -15.67 -25.65 -10.72
CA LEU A 263 -14.64 -25.39 -9.72
C LEU A 263 -14.72 -26.36 -8.53
N ALA A 264 -13.57 -26.92 -8.15
CA ALA A 264 -13.40 -27.63 -6.89
C ALA A 264 -12.87 -26.68 -5.80
N VAL A 265 -13.78 -26.02 -5.08
CA VAL A 265 -13.42 -25.01 -4.07
C VAL A 265 -13.11 -25.65 -2.71
N LYS A 266 -11.97 -25.25 -2.11
CA LYS A 266 -11.60 -25.62 -0.75
C LYS A 266 -11.28 -24.37 0.07
N SER A 267 -12.03 -24.15 1.15
CA SER A 267 -11.71 -23.12 2.13
C SER A 267 -10.61 -23.59 3.08
N VAL A 268 -9.64 -22.72 3.34
CA VAL A 268 -8.59 -22.92 4.33
C VAL A 268 -8.71 -21.77 5.33
N GLU A 269 -8.98 -22.10 6.59
CA GLU A 269 -8.93 -21.13 7.68
C GLU A 269 -7.48 -21.00 8.14
N TYR A 270 -6.99 -19.77 8.28
CA TYR A 270 -5.70 -19.55 8.93
C TYR A 270 -5.83 -19.86 10.42
N GLU A 271 -4.91 -20.66 10.97
CA GLU A 271 -4.84 -20.85 12.42
C GLU A 271 -4.68 -19.47 13.07
N SER A 272 -5.52 -19.19 14.07
CA SER A 272 -5.34 -18.00 14.88
C SER A 272 -3.94 -18.06 15.49
N LEU A 273 -3.05 -17.17 15.06
CA LEU A 273 -1.80 -16.94 15.77
C LEU A 273 -2.22 -16.55 17.20
N GLU A 274 -2.04 -17.47 18.15
CA GLU A 274 -2.22 -17.18 19.57
C GLU A 274 -1.35 -15.93 19.87
N ARG A 275 -2.01 -14.79 20.10
CA ARG A 275 -1.37 -13.51 20.43
C ARG A 275 -0.90 -13.50 21.87
#